data_AF-A0AAU7AXA7-F1
#
_entry.id   AF-A0AAU7AXA7-F1
#
_cell.length_a   1.000
_cell.length_b   1.000
_cell.length_c   1.000
_cell.angle_alpha   90.00
_cell.angle_beta   90.00
_cell.angle_gamma   90.00
#
_symmetry.space_group_name_H-M   'P 1'
#
loop_
_entity.id
_entity.type
_entity.pdbx_description
1 polymer ?
#
loop_
_entity_poly.entity_id
_entity_poly.type
_entity_poly.pdbx_seq_one_letter_code
_entity_poly.pdbx_strand_id
1 'polypeptide(L)'
;MPDERFEEHLTYPRGRGFVPDGACSGAAGGAACGDLVTIAVTVRGDRVVEAGFEASGCGAVIAAGSAVVELVTGAPVLEAARVGTREVSAELGGLSVGKLHAADLASDALHRALGAAVRRGAAVPAPAGDAPSRTLVAMSGGVDSAVAALLAQQAGNEVCTVTLELWADEDHDGSKSCCSADAVRGARAVAHRMGLPHLTLDLRAEFRAGVVDPWLSAHAEGLTPNPCVRCNGHVRLDAMLDYADRLGAATLVTGHYARLTEDGQLRVAADEAKDQSYMLARLAPSSLGRLRFPLGDLHKPAVRALAEDAGIAVAQKPDSQDLCFLAGTGREAFLARHGGLRERPGDIVDDGGLVVGRHRGAHAYTVGQRRGVLTTGGTGDPVYVLRTDVRTNTVTVGPREALAVRRIPVHDVVVHGDASRVRAARLRSHAAPVAARLDPDAGELVLAGAFAGAAPGQLAVLMDGDVVAGHATIARR
;
A
#
# COMPACT_ATOMS: atom_id res chain seq x y z
N MET A 1 28.53 -16.83 -29.10
CA MET A 1 28.82 -15.38 -29.13
C MET A 1 27.58 -14.62 -28.66
N PRO A 2 27.68 -13.51 -27.90
CA PRO A 2 26.51 -12.77 -27.37
C PRO A 2 25.44 -12.45 -28.42
N ASP A 3 25.89 -12.05 -29.63
CA ASP A 3 24.99 -11.67 -30.72
C ASP A 3 24.19 -12.86 -31.29
N GLU A 4 24.69 -14.10 -31.21
CA GLU A 4 24.00 -15.27 -31.78
C GLU A 4 22.73 -15.63 -31.01
N ARG A 5 22.75 -15.57 -29.67
CA ARG A 5 21.58 -15.89 -28.85
C ARG A 5 20.48 -14.85 -29.01
N PHE A 6 20.85 -13.57 -28.99
CA PHE A 6 19.87 -12.50 -29.22
C PHE A 6 19.18 -12.66 -30.57
N GLU A 7 19.95 -12.90 -31.64
CA GLU A 7 19.41 -13.09 -32.99
C GLU A 7 18.55 -14.37 -33.12
N GLU A 8 18.90 -15.45 -32.40
CA GLU A 8 18.07 -16.65 -32.34
C GLU A 8 16.69 -16.35 -31.73
N HIS A 9 16.65 -15.70 -30.57
CA HIS A 9 15.39 -15.33 -29.91
C HIS A 9 14.56 -14.32 -30.70
N LEU A 10 15.21 -13.45 -31.49
CA LEU A 10 14.54 -12.48 -32.34
C LEU A 10 13.96 -13.11 -33.61
N THR A 11 14.74 -13.96 -34.28
CA THR A 11 14.40 -14.55 -35.58
C THR A 11 13.50 -15.77 -35.43
N TYR A 12 13.73 -16.58 -34.40
CA TYR A 12 13.00 -17.82 -34.11
C TYR A 12 12.44 -17.79 -32.68
N PRO A 13 11.51 -16.85 -32.37
CA PRO A 13 11.04 -16.66 -31.01
C PRO A 13 10.22 -17.86 -30.50
N ARG A 14 10.50 -18.28 -29.27
CA ARG A 14 9.87 -19.42 -28.59
C ARG A 14 8.56 -18.97 -27.97
N GLY A 15 7.45 -19.60 -28.36
CA GLY A 15 6.13 -19.32 -27.80
C GLY A 15 5.48 -18.00 -28.24
N ARG A 16 6.02 -17.31 -29.27
CA ARG A 16 5.37 -16.11 -29.82
C ARG A 16 4.08 -16.48 -30.53
N GLY A 17 3.00 -15.75 -30.28
CA GLY A 17 1.69 -16.04 -30.89
C GLY A 17 0.97 -17.22 -30.24
N PHE A 18 1.54 -17.80 -29.19
CA PHE A 18 0.97 -18.94 -28.48
C PHE A 18 0.37 -18.47 -27.15
N VAL A 19 -0.90 -18.82 -26.93
CA VAL A 19 -1.58 -18.61 -25.65
C VAL A 19 -2.03 -19.99 -25.16
N PRO A 20 -1.40 -20.54 -24.11
CA PRO A 20 -1.79 -21.86 -23.61
C PRO A 20 -3.24 -21.89 -23.11
N ASP A 21 -3.88 -23.06 -23.20
CA ASP A 21 -5.23 -23.24 -22.70
C ASP A 21 -5.30 -23.02 -21.19
N GLY A 22 -6.27 -22.20 -20.77
CA GLY A 22 -6.42 -21.82 -19.38
C GLY A 22 -5.23 -21.04 -18.84
N ALA A 23 -4.43 -20.35 -19.66
CA ALA A 23 -3.32 -19.55 -19.16
C ALA A 23 -3.78 -18.43 -18.21
N CYS A 24 -2.90 -18.07 -17.27
CA CYS A 24 -2.92 -16.75 -16.64
C CYS A 24 -1.97 -15.85 -17.43
N SER A 25 -2.35 -14.59 -17.65
CA SER A 25 -1.52 -13.65 -18.38
C SER A 25 -1.21 -12.39 -17.58
N GLY A 26 -0.12 -11.74 -17.96
CA GLY A 26 0.29 -10.46 -17.44
C GLY A 26 0.85 -9.62 -18.58
N ALA A 27 0.58 -8.32 -18.58
CA ALA A 27 1.02 -7.39 -19.61
C ALA A 27 1.82 -6.24 -19.00
N ALA A 28 2.81 -5.76 -19.75
CA ALA A 28 3.64 -4.62 -19.39
C ALA A 28 4.06 -3.82 -20.62
N GLY A 29 4.26 -2.51 -20.42
CA GLY A 29 4.54 -1.56 -21.50
C GLY A 29 3.35 -0.67 -21.81
N GLY A 30 3.35 -0.04 -22.98
CA GLY A 30 2.27 0.83 -23.46
C GLY A 30 2.76 2.05 -24.23
N ALA A 31 1.86 3.00 -24.45
CA ALA A 31 2.07 4.15 -25.34
C ALA A 31 3.30 5.00 -24.98
N ALA A 32 3.68 5.07 -23.69
CA ALA A 32 4.82 5.86 -23.24
C ALA A 32 6.18 5.37 -23.77
N CYS A 33 6.33 4.06 -24.00
CA CYS A 33 7.59 3.47 -24.51
C CYS A 33 7.44 2.90 -25.93
N GLY A 34 6.22 2.68 -26.41
CA GLY A 34 5.94 2.08 -27.72
C GLY A 34 6.09 0.55 -27.75
N ASP A 35 6.62 -0.04 -26.68
CA ASP A 35 6.73 -1.48 -26.49
C ASP A 35 5.54 -1.99 -25.65
N LEU A 36 5.02 -3.17 -26.00
CA LEU A 36 4.02 -3.89 -25.22
C LEU A 36 4.35 -5.38 -25.28
N VAL A 37 4.34 -6.04 -24.13
CA VAL A 37 4.53 -7.49 -24.03
C VAL A 37 3.48 -8.08 -23.11
N THR A 38 2.91 -9.21 -23.52
CA THR A 38 2.02 -10.03 -22.71
C THR A 38 2.63 -11.42 -22.60
N ILE A 39 2.87 -11.88 -21.38
CA ILE A 39 3.31 -13.25 -21.10
C ILE A 39 2.10 -14.04 -20.61
N ALA A 40 1.92 -15.25 -21.11
CA ALA A 40 0.88 -16.19 -20.71
C ALA A 40 1.53 -17.48 -20.18
N VAL A 41 1.10 -17.94 -19.01
CA VAL A 41 1.61 -19.17 -18.37
C VAL A 41 0.46 -20.07 -17.94
N THR A 42 0.58 -21.37 -18.19
CA THR A 42 -0.26 -22.40 -17.58
C THR A 42 0.55 -23.15 -16.55
N VAL A 43 0.05 -23.14 -15.31
CA VAL A 43 0.66 -23.83 -14.18
C VAL A 43 -0.18 -25.05 -13.83
N ARG A 44 0.46 -26.22 -13.73
CA ARG A 44 -0.15 -27.46 -13.23
C ARG A 44 0.72 -28.02 -12.11
N GLY A 45 0.11 -28.35 -10.98
CA GLY A 45 0.87 -28.60 -9.76
C GLY A 45 1.69 -27.35 -9.41
N ASP A 46 2.99 -27.54 -9.21
CA ASP A 46 3.94 -26.49 -8.87
C ASP A 46 4.76 -25.95 -10.05
N ARG A 47 4.49 -26.37 -11.29
CA ARG A 47 5.34 -26.06 -12.45
C ARG A 47 4.60 -25.32 -13.54
N VAL A 48 5.30 -24.39 -14.18
CA VAL A 48 4.86 -23.78 -15.44
C VAL A 48 5.00 -24.85 -16.53
N VAL A 49 3.89 -25.46 -16.95
CA VAL A 49 3.93 -26.55 -17.93
C VAL A 49 3.96 -26.03 -19.36
N GLU A 50 3.37 -24.86 -19.60
CA GLU A 50 3.31 -24.21 -20.90
C GLU A 50 3.44 -22.70 -20.69
N ALA A 51 4.18 -22.04 -21.57
CA ALA A 51 4.30 -20.59 -21.60
C ALA A 51 4.31 -20.09 -23.05
N GLY A 52 3.80 -18.89 -23.25
CA GLY A 52 3.80 -18.21 -24.53
C GLY A 52 3.72 -16.70 -24.34
N PHE A 53 3.84 -15.95 -25.43
CA PHE A 53 3.82 -14.51 -25.38
C PHE A 53 3.31 -13.83 -26.64
N GLU A 54 2.85 -12.61 -26.45
CA GLU A 54 2.59 -11.63 -27.51
C GLU A 54 3.46 -10.40 -27.27
N ALA A 55 3.99 -9.80 -28.34
CA ALA A 55 4.82 -8.61 -28.24
C ALA A 55 4.69 -7.70 -29.46
N SER A 56 4.61 -6.40 -29.21
CA SER A 56 4.70 -5.33 -30.20
C SER A 56 5.72 -4.29 -29.75
N GLY A 57 6.38 -3.64 -30.72
CA GLY A 57 7.46 -2.68 -30.46
C GLY A 57 8.81 -3.14 -31.00
N CYS A 58 9.89 -2.86 -30.27
CA CYS A 58 11.27 -3.10 -30.71
C CYS A 58 11.64 -4.60 -30.73
N GLY A 59 12.63 -4.98 -31.56
CA GLY A 59 13.10 -6.37 -31.61
C GLY A 59 13.59 -6.92 -30.27
N ALA A 60 14.13 -6.05 -29.40
CA ALA A 60 14.58 -6.47 -28.07
C ALA A 60 13.42 -6.98 -27.20
N VAL A 61 12.19 -6.46 -27.34
CA VAL A 61 11.03 -6.94 -26.56
C VAL A 61 10.55 -8.30 -27.04
N ILE A 62 10.67 -8.58 -28.33
CA ILE A 62 10.37 -9.91 -28.91
C ILE A 62 11.39 -10.94 -28.37
N ALA A 63 12.68 -10.60 -28.43
CA ALA A 63 13.73 -11.47 -27.92
C ALA A 63 13.57 -11.72 -26.40
N ALA A 64 13.26 -10.68 -25.62
CA ALA A 64 13.02 -10.78 -24.19
C ALA A 64 11.81 -11.66 -23.84
N GLY A 65 10.70 -11.55 -24.56
CA GLY A 65 9.54 -12.43 -24.37
C GLY A 65 9.87 -13.89 -24.66
N SER A 66 10.62 -14.14 -25.73
CA SER A 66 11.13 -15.47 -26.11
C SER A 66 12.05 -16.06 -25.03
N ALA A 67 12.98 -15.28 -24.50
CA ALA A 67 13.87 -15.69 -23.41
C ALA A 67 13.10 -16.01 -22.11
N VAL A 68 12.08 -15.23 -21.77
CA VAL A 68 11.20 -15.53 -20.63
C VAL A 68 10.54 -16.90 -20.79
N VAL A 69 9.96 -17.19 -21.96
CA VAL A 69 9.30 -18.49 -22.22
C VAL A 69 10.28 -19.65 -22.02
N GLU A 70 11.49 -19.53 -22.55
CA GLU A 70 12.54 -20.53 -22.36
C GLU A 70 12.92 -20.73 -20.90
N LEU A 71 13.17 -19.65 -20.16
CA LEU A 71 13.63 -19.71 -18.77
C LEU A 71 12.59 -20.31 -17.82
N VAL A 72 11.30 -20.15 -18.10
CA VAL A 72 10.24 -20.55 -17.16
C VAL A 72 9.56 -21.87 -17.51
N THR A 73 9.61 -22.31 -18.77
CA THR A 73 8.91 -23.54 -19.17
C THR A 73 9.54 -24.76 -18.48
N GLY A 74 8.71 -25.50 -17.74
CA GLY A 74 9.10 -26.63 -16.90
C GLY A 74 9.58 -26.24 -15.49
N ALA A 75 9.82 -24.96 -15.21
CA ALA A 75 10.33 -24.51 -13.91
C ALA A 75 9.23 -24.52 -12.83
N PRO A 76 9.58 -24.81 -11.56
CA PRO A 76 8.73 -24.54 -10.42
C PRO A 76 8.33 -23.06 -10.35
N VAL A 77 7.11 -22.75 -9.90
CA VAL A 77 6.57 -21.37 -9.84
C VAL A 77 7.48 -20.43 -9.07
N LEU A 78 8.02 -20.87 -7.91
CA LEU A 78 8.91 -20.04 -7.11
C LEU A 78 10.31 -19.89 -7.71
N GLU A 79 10.74 -20.81 -8.58
CA GLU A 79 11.98 -20.62 -9.35
C GLU A 79 11.75 -19.67 -10.52
N ALA A 80 10.65 -19.81 -11.24
CA ALA A 80 10.23 -18.87 -12.28
C ALA A 80 10.06 -17.44 -11.72
N ALA A 81 9.59 -17.31 -10.46
CA ALA A 81 9.48 -16.04 -9.75
C ALA A 81 10.85 -15.40 -9.38
N ARG A 82 11.98 -16.03 -9.74
CA ARG A 82 13.33 -15.45 -9.62
C ARG A 82 13.85 -14.88 -10.94
N VAL A 83 13.15 -15.13 -12.06
CA VAL A 83 13.55 -14.66 -13.39
C VAL A 83 13.31 -13.16 -13.51
N GLY A 84 14.38 -12.38 -13.32
CA GLY A 84 14.37 -10.93 -13.45
C GLY A 84 15.01 -10.42 -14.73
N THR A 85 15.19 -9.11 -14.79
CA THR A 85 15.91 -8.43 -15.89
C THR A 85 17.31 -9.01 -16.12
N ARG A 86 18.00 -9.43 -15.05
CA ARG A 86 19.35 -9.99 -15.12
C ARG A 86 19.35 -11.35 -15.80
N GLU A 87 18.44 -12.24 -15.42
CA GLU A 87 18.33 -13.59 -15.95
C GLU A 87 17.92 -13.56 -17.42
N VAL A 88 16.94 -12.72 -17.77
CA VAL A 88 16.52 -12.51 -19.17
C VAL A 88 17.67 -11.91 -20.00
N SER A 89 18.39 -10.93 -19.47
CA SER A 89 19.55 -10.34 -20.15
C SER A 89 20.66 -11.37 -20.37
N ALA A 90 20.95 -12.22 -19.37
CA ALA A 90 21.96 -13.27 -19.46
C ALA A 90 21.59 -14.34 -20.49
N GLU A 91 20.32 -14.73 -20.56
CA GLU A 91 19.84 -15.69 -21.57
C GLU A 91 20.07 -15.17 -23.00
N LEU A 92 19.82 -13.87 -23.20
CA LEU A 92 20.07 -13.18 -24.46
C LEU A 92 21.55 -12.88 -24.77
N GLY A 93 22.49 -13.46 -24.02
CA GLY A 93 23.93 -13.26 -24.20
C GLY A 93 24.47 -11.95 -23.60
N GLY A 94 23.65 -11.21 -22.87
CA GLY A 94 23.97 -9.91 -22.28
C GLY A 94 23.43 -8.74 -23.09
N LEU A 95 22.38 -8.09 -22.59
CA LEU A 95 21.81 -6.90 -23.21
C LEU A 95 22.62 -5.64 -22.89
N SER A 96 22.72 -4.75 -23.88
CA SER A 96 23.21 -3.39 -23.67
C SER A 96 22.25 -2.58 -22.80
N VAL A 97 22.76 -1.51 -22.17
CA VAL A 97 21.97 -0.65 -21.26
C VAL A 97 20.66 -0.16 -21.91
N GLY A 98 20.70 0.23 -23.19
CA GLY A 98 19.52 0.69 -23.93
C GLY A 98 18.48 -0.39 -24.21
N LYS A 99 18.84 -1.68 -24.13
CA LYS A 99 17.94 -2.81 -24.36
C LYS A 99 17.42 -3.44 -23.05
N LEU A 100 17.99 -3.10 -21.89
CA LEU A 100 17.57 -3.66 -20.60
C LEU A 100 16.10 -3.37 -20.26
N HIS A 101 15.54 -2.28 -20.78
CA HIS A 101 14.12 -1.97 -20.64
C HIS A 101 13.22 -3.10 -21.16
N ALA A 102 13.57 -3.72 -22.29
CA ALA A 102 12.81 -4.83 -22.87
C ALA A 102 12.78 -6.06 -21.94
N ALA A 103 13.91 -6.39 -21.32
CA ALA A 103 14.00 -7.47 -20.34
C ALA A 103 13.19 -7.16 -19.07
N ASP A 104 13.16 -5.90 -18.62
CA ASP A 104 12.33 -5.49 -17.48
C ASP A 104 10.84 -5.54 -17.80
N LEU A 105 10.41 -5.15 -19.00
CA LEU A 105 9.01 -5.30 -19.44
C LEU A 105 8.59 -6.77 -19.49
N ALA A 106 9.40 -7.64 -20.10
CA ALA A 106 9.10 -9.07 -20.18
C ALA A 106 9.05 -9.72 -18.79
N SER A 107 9.97 -9.35 -17.89
CA SER A 107 9.92 -9.75 -16.48
C SER A 107 8.65 -9.23 -15.80
N ASP A 108 8.27 -7.97 -15.98
CA ASP A 108 7.06 -7.43 -15.35
C ASP A 108 5.78 -8.16 -15.77
N ALA A 109 5.65 -8.44 -17.07
CA ALA A 109 4.56 -9.24 -17.62
C ALA A 109 4.56 -10.67 -17.03
N LEU A 110 5.73 -11.32 -16.91
CA LEU A 110 5.86 -12.63 -16.28
C LEU A 110 5.38 -12.62 -14.82
N HIS A 111 5.83 -11.68 -14.00
CA HIS A 111 5.50 -11.66 -12.57
C HIS A 111 4.02 -11.38 -12.30
N ARG A 112 3.36 -10.61 -13.18
CA ARG A 112 1.90 -10.45 -13.17
C ARG A 112 1.20 -11.78 -13.53
N ALA A 113 1.70 -12.50 -14.55
CA ALA A 113 1.14 -13.78 -14.98
C ALA A 113 1.28 -14.88 -13.91
N LEU A 114 2.47 -15.01 -13.31
CA LEU A 114 2.73 -15.91 -12.17
C LEU A 114 1.87 -15.53 -10.96
N GLY A 115 1.78 -14.23 -10.68
CA GLY A 115 0.93 -13.67 -9.64
C GLY A 115 -0.52 -14.14 -9.74
N ALA A 116 -1.09 -13.99 -10.95
CA ALA A 116 -2.43 -14.45 -11.28
C ALA A 116 -2.57 -15.99 -11.23
N ALA A 117 -1.53 -16.75 -11.64
CA ALA A 117 -1.55 -18.22 -11.57
C ALA A 117 -1.68 -18.73 -10.13
N VAL A 118 -0.89 -18.18 -9.20
CA VAL A 118 -1.00 -18.49 -7.77
C VAL A 118 -2.36 -18.06 -7.23
N ARG A 119 -2.85 -16.86 -7.59
CA ARG A 119 -4.19 -16.39 -7.21
C ARG A 119 -5.29 -17.32 -7.69
N ARG A 120 -5.13 -18.01 -8.82
CA ARG A 120 -6.09 -18.98 -9.36
C ARG A 120 -5.95 -20.39 -8.74
N GLY A 121 -4.98 -20.60 -7.85
CA GLY A 121 -4.79 -21.86 -7.13
C GLY A 121 -3.72 -22.77 -7.73
N ALA A 122 -2.73 -22.21 -8.44
CA ALA A 122 -1.50 -22.96 -8.71
C ALA A 122 -0.91 -23.48 -7.39
N ALA A 123 -0.57 -24.76 -7.35
CA ALA A 123 0.02 -25.34 -6.15
C ALA A 123 1.44 -24.81 -5.98
N VAL A 124 1.87 -24.69 -4.74
CA VAL A 124 3.25 -24.34 -4.41
C VAL A 124 3.71 -25.40 -3.41
N PRO A 125 4.87 -26.05 -3.63
CA PRO A 125 5.28 -27.19 -2.83
C PRO A 125 5.55 -26.73 -1.40
N ALA A 126 5.55 -27.66 -0.46
CA ALA A 126 5.98 -27.38 0.92
C ALA A 126 7.40 -26.75 0.92
N PRO A 127 7.78 -26.02 1.98
CA PRO A 127 9.11 -25.42 2.07
C PRO A 127 10.23 -26.43 1.76
N ALA A 128 11.21 -26.03 0.97
CA ALA A 128 12.34 -26.89 0.63
C ALA A 128 13.35 -26.97 1.80
N GLY A 129 13.99 -28.14 1.97
CA GLY A 129 15.08 -28.35 2.92
C GLY A 129 14.63 -28.38 4.39
N ASP A 130 15.48 -27.85 5.28
CA ASP A 130 15.28 -27.83 6.74
C ASP A 130 14.44 -26.61 7.21
N ALA A 131 13.89 -25.82 6.29
CA ALA A 131 13.13 -24.62 6.65
C ALA A 131 11.84 -25.01 7.42
N PRO A 132 11.63 -24.47 8.63
CA PRO A 132 10.51 -24.88 9.48
C PRO A 132 9.16 -24.40 8.93
N SER A 133 9.14 -23.30 8.18
CA SER A 133 7.94 -22.74 7.56
C SER A 133 8.29 -21.79 6.40
N ARG A 134 7.28 -21.47 5.58
CA ARG A 134 7.35 -20.39 4.58
C ARG A 134 6.74 -19.11 5.14
N THR A 135 7.35 -17.98 4.80
CA THR A 135 6.86 -16.65 5.13
C THR A 135 6.72 -15.81 3.87
N LEU A 136 5.57 -15.17 3.72
CA LEU A 136 5.35 -14.17 2.68
C LEU A 136 5.79 -12.80 3.20
N VAL A 137 6.61 -12.08 2.45
CA VAL A 137 7.04 -10.73 2.82
C VAL A 137 6.44 -9.70 1.85
N ALA A 138 5.72 -8.72 2.40
CA ALA A 138 5.20 -7.60 1.63
C ALA A 138 6.31 -6.57 1.32
N MET A 139 6.67 -6.45 0.04
CA MET A 139 7.75 -5.58 -0.42
C MET A 139 7.19 -4.28 -1.03
N SER A 140 7.57 -3.13 -0.46
CA SER A 140 7.23 -1.80 -1.00
C SER A 140 8.36 -1.17 -1.83
N GLY A 141 9.52 -1.84 -1.89
CA GLY A 141 10.74 -1.31 -2.51
C GLY A 141 11.47 -0.25 -1.69
N GLY A 142 11.05 -0.03 -0.43
CA GLY A 142 11.74 0.80 0.54
C GLY A 142 12.67 -0.02 1.46
N VAL A 143 13.50 0.70 2.24
CA VAL A 143 14.44 0.09 3.20
C VAL A 143 13.73 -0.80 4.24
N ASP A 144 12.57 -0.36 4.73
CA ASP A 144 11.86 -1.07 5.81
C ASP A 144 11.41 -2.48 5.37
N SER A 145 10.78 -2.61 4.21
CA SER A 145 10.38 -3.94 3.72
C SER A 145 11.57 -4.83 3.38
N ALA A 146 12.67 -4.25 2.90
CA ALA A 146 13.88 -5.01 2.57
C ALA A 146 14.56 -5.56 3.83
N VAL A 147 14.65 -4.76 4.90
CA VAL A 147 15.18 -5.23 6.19
C VAL A 147 14.23 -6.21 6.85
N ALA A 148 12.91 -6.03 6.72
CA ALA A 148 11.95 -7.03 7.18
C ALA A 148 12.13 -8.39 6.46
N ALA A 149 12.40 -8.39 5.15
CA ALA A 149 12.74 -9.59 4.40
C ALA A 149 14.06 -10.22 4.87
N LEU A 150 15.09 -9.40 5.10
CA LEU A 150 16.39 -9.85 5.63
C LEU A 150 16.23 -10.54 6.98
N LEU A 151 15.51 -9.93 7.92
CA LEU A 151 15.26 -10.49 9.24
C LEU A 151 14.45 -11.80 9.16
N ALA A 152 13.50 -11.89 8.23
CA ALA A 152 12.76 -13.13 7.98
C ALA A 152 13.66 -14.26 7.44
N GLN A 153 14.63 -13.94 6.57
CA GLN A 153 15.64 -14.91 6.11
C GLN A 153 16.58 -15.34 7.24
N GLN A 154 17.05 -14.41 8.07
CA GLN A 154 17.92 -14.70 9.22
C GLN A 154 17.24 -15.57 10.28
N ALA A 155 15.91 -15.51 10.37
CA ALA A 155 15.11 -16.41 11.21
C ALA A 155 14.99 -17.85 10.64
N GLY A 156 15.60 -18.15 9.49
CA GLY A 156 15.63 -19.48 8.88
C GLY A 156 14.37 -19.87 8.09
N ASN A 157 13.44 -18.94 7.86
CA ASN A 157 12.24 -19.20 7.06
C ASN A 157 12.54 -19.24 5.56
N GLU A 158 11.81 -20.06 4.81
CA GLU A 158 11.76 -19.90 3.37
C GLU A 158 10.96 -18.63 3.03
N VAL A 159 11.63 -17.64 2.46
CA VAL A 159 11.01 -16.35 2.17
C VAL A 159 10.54 -16.29 0.73
N CYS A 160 9.26 -15.97 0.55
CA CYS A 160 8.70 -15.52 -0.72
C CYS A 160 8.29 -14.05 -0.58
N THR A 161 8.45 -13.25 -1.63
CA THR A 161 8.09 -11.83 -1.60
C THR A 161 6.94 -11.52 -2.54
N VAL A 162 6.12 -10.55 -2.16
CA VAL A 162 5.02 -10.05 -2.98
C VAL A 162 4.99 -8.53 -2.98
N THR A 163 4.64 -7.94 -4.11
CA THR A 163 4.27 -6.52 -4.19
C THR A 163 2.88 -6.38 -4.79
N LEU A 164 2.11 -5.44 -4.23
CA LEU A 164 0.78 -5.12 -4.73
C LEU A 164 0.87 -3.95 -5.71
N GLU A 165 0.21 -4.10 -6.84
CA GLU A 165 -0.11 -2.96 -7.70
C GLU A 165 -1.54 -2.52 -7.38
N LEU A 166 -1.69 -1.29 -6.87
CA LEU A 166 -2.98 -0.78 -6.36
C LEU A 166 -3.55 0.34 -7.20
N TRP A 167 -2.71 1.09 -7.90
CA TRP A 167 -3.16 2.26 -8.64
C TRP A 167 -2.34 2.47 -9.91
N ALA A 168 -3.03 2.76 -11.01
CA ALA A 168 -2.44 3.15 -12.27
C ALA A 168 -3.35 4.20 -12.91
N ASP A 169 -2.80 5.39 -13.16
CA ASP A 169 -3.53 6.51 -13.75
C ASP A 169 -2.53 7.41 -14.50
N GLU A 170 -2.97 8.10 -15.57
CA GLU A 170 -2.09 8.91 -16.44
C GLU A 170 -1.46 10.11 -15.73
N ASP A 171 -2.19 10.77 -14.82
CA ASP A 171 -1.70 11.93 -14.06
C ASP A 171 -0.94 11.52 -12.79
N HIS A 172 -0.77 10.22 -12.58
CA HIS A 172 -0.16 9.66 -11.39
C HIS A 172 1.36 9.57 -11.53
N ASP A 173 2.06 10.22 -10.61
CA ASP A 173 3.52 10.08 -10.52
C ASP A 173 3.88 8.77 -9.80
N GLY A 174 4.00 7.71 -10.59
CA GLY A 174 4.35 6.37 -10.11
C GLY A 174 5.64 6.32 -9.28
N SER A 175 6.58 7.24 -9.50
CA SER A 175 7.85 7.30 -8.76
C SER A 175 7.69 7.69 -7.28
N LYS A 176 6.59 8.37 -6.95
CA LYS A 176 6.27 8.86 -5.60
C LYS A 176 5.29 7.94 -4.84
N SER A 177 4.74 6.92 -5.51
CA SER A 177 3.85 5.94 -4.91
C SER A 177 4.58 4.64 -4.56
N CYS A 178 4.18 3.99 -3.47
CA CYS A 178 4.73 2.69 -3.06
C CYS A 178 3.98 1.48 -3.67
N CYS A 179 2.93 1.72 -4.45
CA CYS A 179 2.05 0.68 -5.03
C CYS A 179 1.76 0.89 -6.53
N SER A 180 2.67 1.58 -7.22
CA SER A 180 2.66 1.79 -8.68
C SER A 180 3.43 0.69 -9.41
N ALA A 181 3.33 0.65 -10.74
CA ALA A 181 4.17 -0.21 -11.57
C ALA A 181 5.68 0.03 -11.34
N ASP A 182 6.11 1.28 -11.15
CA ASP A 182 7.50 1.60 -10.80
C ASP A 182 7.92 1.03 -9.44
N ALA A 183 7.02 1.10 -8.45
CA ALA A 183 7.27 0.54 -7.14
C ALA A 183 7.38 -0.99 -7.18
N VAL A 184 6.52 -1.66 -7.96
CA VAL A 184 6.58 -3.10 -8.22
C VAL A 184 7.94 -3.48 -8.81
N ARG A 185 8.38 -2.79 -9.87
CA ARG A 185 9.69 -3.02 -10.49
C ARG A 185 10.83 -2.83 -9.50
N GLY A 186 10.82 -1.74 -8.73
CA GLY A 186 11.84 -1.47 -7.72
C GLY A 186 11.88 -2.52 -6.61
N ALA A 187 10.73 -2.93 -6.11
CA ALA A 187 10.58 -3.96 -5.09
C ALA A 187 11.08 -5.33 -5.57
N ARG A 188 10.71 -5.72 -6.80
CA ARG A 188 11.21 -6.93 -7.47
C ARG A 188 12.73 -6.92 -7.57
N ALA A 189 13.31 -5.82 -8.06
CA ALA A 189 14.76 -5.71 -8.20
C ALA A 189 15.49 -5.83 -6.85
N VAL A 190 14.91 -5.34 -5.75
CA VAL A 190 15.44 -5.55 -4.40
C VAL A 190 15.35 -7.02 -4.01
N ALA A 191 14.18 -7.65 -4.17
CA ALA A 191 13.99 -9.06 -3.84
C ALA A 191 14.96 -9.98 -4.61
N HIS A 192 15.11 -9.78 -5.91
CA HIS A 192 16.02 -10.56 -6.74
C HIS A 192 17.49 -10.37 -6.35
N ARG A 193 17.93 -9.16 -5.97
CA ARG A 193 19.28 -8.94 -5.41
C ARG A 193 19.51 -9.65 -4.09
N MET A 194 18.46 -9.83 -3.29
CA MET A 194 18.49 -10.62 -2.06
C MET A 194 18.38 -12.13 -2.33
N GLY A 195 18.30 -12.55 -3.60
CA GLY A 195 18.09 -13.93 -3.97
C GLY A 195 16.73 -14.45 -3.48
N LEU A 196 15.68 -13.64 -3.55
CA LEU A 196 14.32 -14.00 -3.15
C LEU A 196 13.37 -14.04 -4.35
N PRO A 197 12.42 -14.99 -4.39
CA PRO A 197 11.39 -14.99 -5.42
C PRO A 197 10.40 -13.85 -5.18
N HIS A 198 9.90 -13.27 -6.27
CA HIS A 198 8.96 -12.14 -6.24
C HIS A 198 7.72 -12.42 -7.08
N LEU A 199 6.55 -12.05 -6.55
CA LEU A 199 5.27 -12.14 -7.23
C LEU A 199 4.58 -10.77 -7.24
N THR A 200 3.87 -10.46 -8.31
CA THR A 200 3.05 -9.24 -8.42
C THR A 200 1.58 -9.61 -8.29
N LEU A 201 0.88 -9.01 -7.32
CA LEU A 201 -0.56 -9.15 -7.19
C LEU A 201 -1.24 -7.85 -7.62
N ASP A 202 -1.95 -7.90 -8.75
CA ASP A 202 -2.78 -6.78 -9.22
C ASP A 202 -4.09 -6.75 -8.43
N LEU A 203 -4.29 -5.67 -7.68
CA LEU A 203 -5.52 -5.39 -6.92
C LEU A 203 -6.09 -4.02 -7.27
N ARG A 204 -5.82 -3.49 -8.48
CA ARG A 204 -6.25 -2.14 -8.87
C ARG A 204 -7.76 -1.96 -8.80
N ALA A 205 -8.52 -2.97 -9.23
CA ALA A 205 -9.99 -2.93 -9.19
C ALA A 205 -10.53 -2.98 -7.75
N GLU A 206 -9.99 -3.88 -6.94
CA GLU A 206 -10.33 -4.06 -5.53
C GLU A 206 -9.96 -2.82 -4.71
N PHE A 207 -8.83 -2.19 -5.03
CA PHE A 207 -8.41 -0.93 -4.40
C PHE A 207 -9.28 0.25 -4.80
N ARG A 208 -9.68 0.36 -6.07
CA ARG A 208 -10.62 1.37 -6.53
C ARG A 208 -11.94 1.26 -5.76
N ALA A 209 -12.57 0.09 -5.80
CA ALA A 209 -13.85 -0.16 -5.15
C ALA A 209 -13.76 -0.11 -3.61
N GLY A 210 -12.65 -0.60 -3.05
CA GLY A 210 -12.45 -0.79 -1.62
C GLY A 210 -11.74 0.37 -0.91
N VAL A 211 -11.20 1.36 -1.60
CA VAL A 211 -10.51 2.49 -0.96
C VAL A 211 -10.87 3.81 -1.62
N VAL A 212 -10.70 3.91 -2.93
CA VAL A 212 -10.84 5.18 -3.65
C VAL A 212 -12.30 5.61 -3.71
N ASP A 213 -13.22 4.77 -4.16
CA ASP A 213 -14.64 5.15 -4.29
C ASP A 213 -15.29 5.49 -2.92
N PRO A 214 -15.06 4.72 -1.84
CA PRO A 214 -15.52 5.13 -0.50
C PRO A 214 -14.90 6.45 -0.03
N TRP A 215 -13.63 6.69 -0.34
CA TRP A 215 -12.95 7.93 0.00
C TRP A 215 -13.55 9.13 -0.75
N LEU A 216 -13.90 8.97 -2.03
CA LEU A 216 -14.60 9.95 -2.85
C LEU A 216 -16.01 10.24 -2.31
N SER A 217 -16.80 9.20 -2.00
CA SER A 217 -18.15 9.34 -1.43
C SER A 217 -18.14 10.11 -0.10
N ALA A 218 -17.21 9.75 0.79
CA ALA A 218 -17.06 10.43 2.08
C ALA A 218 -16.69 11.91 1.91
N HIS A 219 -15.84 12.27 0.94
CA HIS A 219 -15.56 13.68 0.63
C HIS A 219 -16.77 14.40 0.01
N ALA A 220 -17.56 13.72 -0.83
CA ALA A 220 -18.80 14.26 -1.36
C ALA A 220 -19.80 14.59 -0.25
N GLU A 221 -19.79 13.81 0.83
CA GLU A 221 -20.57 14.04 2.04
C GLU A 221 -19.95 15.10 2.96
N GLY A 222 -18.68 15.49 2.79
CA GLY A 222 -17.98 16.46 3.65
C GLY A 222 -17.28 15.85 4.87
N LEU A 223 -17.04 14.54 4.84
CA LEU A 223 -16.24 13.82 5.85
C LEU A 223 -14.76 13.85 5.48
N THR A 224 -13.90 13.50 6.44
CA THR A 224 -12.45 13.37 6.22
C THR A 224 -12.00 11.94 6.58
N PRO A 225 -12.19 10.96 5.69
CA PRO A 225 -11.78 9.58 5.94
C PRO A 225 -10.25 9.43 5.92
N ASN A 226 -9.74 8.43 6.64
CA ASN A 226 -8.36 7.95 6.47
C ASN A 226 -8.36 6.72 5.54
N PRO A 227 -7.92 6.83 4.27
CA PRO A 227 -7.97 5.72 3.33
C PRO A 227 -6.93 4.63 3.63
N CYS A 228 -5.82 4.95 4.31
CA CYS A 228 -4.77 3.98 4.64
C CYS A 228 -5.25 2.93 5.64
N VAL A 229 -6.06 3.33 6.62
CA VAL A 229 -6.67 2.40 7.59
C VAL A 229 -7.59 1.40 6.88
N ARG A 230 -8.38 1.87 5.90
CA ARG A 230 -9.27 0.99 5.10
C ARG A 230 -8.46 0.07 4.19
N CYS A 231 -7.43 0.62 3.54
CA CYS A 231 -6.52 -0.11 2.66
C CYS A 231 -5.84 -1.27 3.39
N ASN A 232 -5.24 -1.01 4.56
CA ASN A 232 -4.48 -2.02 5.29
C ASN A 232 -5.33 -3.24 5.67
N GLY A 233 -6.60 -3.09 6.04
CA GLY A 233 -7.50 -4.22 6.29
C GLY A 233 -7.95 -4.91 5.00
N HIS A 234 -9.22 -4.70 4.66
CA HIS A 234 -10.02 -5.41 3.65
C HIS A 234 -9.47 -5.43 2.21
N VAL A 235 -8.38 -4.72 1.90
CA VAL A 235 -7.82 -4.68 0.54
C VAL A 235 -6.41 -5.23 0.51
N ARG A 236 -5.51 -4.75 1.37
CA ARG A 236 -4.08 -5.05 1.31
C ARG A 236 -3.73 -6.30 2.10
N LEU A 237 -3.87 -6.28 3.43
CA LEU A 237 -3.35 -7.36 4.26
C LEU A 237 -4.21 -8.61 4.14
N ASP A 238 -5.53 -8.49 4.06
CA ASP A 238 -6.41 -9.64 3.90
C ASP A 238 -6.17 -10.37 2.56
N ALA A 239 -5.99 -9.61 1.47
CA ALA A 239 -5.62 -10.21 0.17
C ALA A 239 -4.24 -10.87 0.20
N MET A 240 -3.26 -10.28 0.89
CA MET A 240 -1.94 -10.91 1.06
C MET A 240 -1.97 -12.13 1.98
N LEU A 241 -2.89 -12.19 2.95
CA LEU A 241 -3.07 -13.37 3.81
C LEU A 241 -3.72 -14.53 3.03
N ASP A 242 -4.76 -14.25 2.21
CA ASP A 242 -5.30 -15.26 1.26
C ASP A 242 -4.21 -15.73 0.28
N TYR A 243 -3.39 -14.80 -0.20
CA TYR A 243 -2.26 -15.13 -1.07
C TYR A 243 -1.19 -15.95 -0.35
N ALA A 244 -0.92 -15.66 0.93
CA ALA A 244 -0.04 -16.45 1.78
C ALA A 244 -0.56 -17.88 1.92
N ASP A 245 -1.87 -18.09 2.10
CA ASP A 245 -2.48 -19.43 2.17
C ASP A 245 -2.25 -20.22 0.88
N ARG A 246 -2.46 -19.59 -0.28
CA ARG A 246 -2.21 -20.22 -1.60
C ARG A 246 -0.75 -20.58 -1.80
N LEU A 247 0.16 -19.80 -1.22
CA LEU A 247 1.59 -20.06 -1.21
C LEU A 247 2.00 -21.06 -0.12
N GLY A 248 1.12 -21.53 0.75
CA GLY A 248 1.49 -22.35 1.90
C GLY A 248 2.39 -21.61 2.92
N ALA A 249 2.32 -20.28 2.95
CA ALA A 249 3.05 -19.45 3.89
C ALA A 249 2.29 -19.33 5.23
N ALA A 250 2.95 -19.71 6.32
CA ALA A 250 2.36 -19.68 7.65
C ALA A 250 2.14 -18.24 8.15
N THR A 251 3.05 -17.33 7.79
CA THR A 251 3.01 -15.94 8.25
C THR A 251 3.19 -14.94 7.11
N LEU A 252 2.71 -13.72 7.36
CA LEU A 252 2.91 -12.54 6.53
C LEU A 252 3.76 -11.52 7.29
N VAL A 253 4.96 -11.26 6.79
CA VAL A 253 5.86 -10.22 7.30
C VAL A 253 5.64 -8.93 6.54
N THR A 254 5.61 -7.82 7.28
CA THR A 254 5.57 -6.48 6.71
C THR A 254 6.61 -5.58 7.34
N GLY A 255 7.05 -4.55 6.63
CA GLY A 255 7.93 -3.51 7.16
C GLY A 255 7.22 -2.48 8.05
N HIS A 256 6.09 -2.82 8.69
CA HIS A 256 5.42 -1.89 9.59
C HIS A 256 6.12 -1.82 10.95
N TYR A 257 6.19 -0.62 11.52
CA TYR A 257 6.61 -0.39 12.89
C TYR A 257 5.39 -0.53 13.81
N ALA A 258 5.19 -1.73 14.31
CA ALA A 258 4.20 -2.04 15.34
C ALA A 258 4.65 -3.31 16.07
N ARG A 259 4.10 -3.55 17.26
CA ARG A 259 4.38 -4.77 18.03
C ARG A 259 3.09 -5.55 18.26
N LEU A 260 3.25 -6.80 18.65
CA LEU A 260 2.15 -7.63 19.12
C LEU A 260 2.41 -7.99 20.58
N THR A 261 1.37 -8.03 21.40
CA THR A 261 1.43 -8.66 22.71
C THR A 261 1.50 -10.18 22.56
N GLU A 262 1.79 -10.90 23.64
CA GLU A 262 1.75 -12.37 23.66
C GLU A 262 0.38 -12.92 23.25
N ASP A 263 -0.69 -12.23 23.63
CA ASP A 263 -2.08 -12.55 23.25
C ASP A 263 -2.46 -12.11 21.82
N GLY A 264 -1.51 -11.58 21.03
CA GLY A 264 -1.72 -11.18 19.64
C GLY A 264 -2.43 -9.83 19.46
N GLN A 265 -2.48 -8.98 20.49
CA GLN A 265 -3.03 -7.63 20.36
C GLN A 265 -2.00 -6.65 19.84
N LEU A 266 -2.44 -5.68 19.05
CA LEU A 266 -1.56 -4.65 18.51
C LEU A 266 -1.04 -3.72 19.60
N ARG A 267 0.25 -3.41 19.55
CA ARG A 267 0.97 -2.56 20.51
C ARG A 267 1.80 -1.52 19.76
N VAL A 268 1.96 -0.34 20.36
CA VAL A 268 2.79 0.75 19.83
C VAL A 268 4.23 0.27 19.63
N ALA A 269 4.86 0.66 18.52
CA ALA A 269 6.27 0.36 18.24
C ALA A 269 7.23 0.93 19.30
N ALA A 270 8.45 0.41 19.36
CA ALA A 270 9.51 0.99 20.18
C ALA A 270 9.90 2.40 19.70
N ASP A 271 9.90 2.62 18.38
CA ASP A 271 10.10 3.94 17.77
C ASP A 271 8.76 4.67 17.61
N GLU A 272 8.40 5.49 18.60
CA GLU A 272 7.15 6.24 18.62
C GLU A 272 6.99 7.17 17.41
N ALA A 273 8.09 7.68 16.86
CA ALA A 273 8.05 8.58 15.71
C ALA A 273 7.70 7.85 14.40
N LYS A 274 7.91 6.54 14.37
CA LYS A 274 7.59 5.66 13.23
C LYS A 274 6.37 4.78 13.48
N ASP A 275 5.80 4.78 14.69
CA ASP A 275 4.68 3.92 15.06
C ASP A 275 3.52 3.96 14.04
N GLN A 276 3.16 2.77 13.58
CA GLN A 276 2.10 2.55 12.60
C GLN A 276 0.92 1.79 13.19
N SER A 277 0.88 1.58 14.52
CA SER A 277 -0.24 0.91 15.19
C SER A 277 -1.59 1.57 14.86
N TYR A 278 -1.64 2.90 14.71
CA TYR A 278 -2.84 3.61 14.29
C TYR A 278 -3.38 3.16 12.92
N MET A 279 -2.49 2.90 11.95
CA MET A 279 -2.87 2.49 10.60
C MET A 279 -3.29 1.01 10.52
N LEU A 280 -3.00 0.24 11.55
CA LEU A 280 -3.26 -1.19 11.67
C LEU A 280 -4.38 -1.49 12.67
N ALA A 281 -4.90 -0.48 13.37
CA ALA A 281 -5.85 -0.65 14.47
C ALA A 281 -7.19 -1.29 14.07
N ARG A 282 -7.55 -1.30 12.77
CA ARG A 282 -8.77 -1.97 12.27
C ARG A 282 -8.58 -3.43 11.85
N LEU A 283 -7.38 -3.98 12.00
CA LEU A 283 -7.14 -5.36 11.61
C LEU A 283 -7.88 -6.33 12.52
N ALA A 284 -8.45 -7.37 11.90
CA ALA A 284 -9.08 -8.44 12.64
C ALA A 284 -8.03 -9.20 13.48
N PRO A 285 -8.39 -9.69 14.68
CA PRO A 285 -7.49 -10.51 15.50
C PRO A 285 -6.94 -11.74 14.76
N SER A 286 -7.76 -12.37 13.90
CA SER A 286 -7.35 -13.49 13.05
C SER A 286 -6.23 -13.10 12.06
N SER A 287 -6.32 -11.90 11.47
CA SER A 287 -5.28 -11.36 10.59
C SER A 287 -3.99 -11.06 11.39
N LEU A 288 -4.12 -10.47 12.60
CA LEU A 288 -2.97 -10.17 13.47
C LEU A 288 -2.20 -11.43 13.90
N GLY A 289 -2.88 -12.54 14.19
CA GLY A 289 -2.24 -13.80 14.59
C GLY A 289 -1.23 -14.35 13.55
N ARG A 290 -1.42 -14.01 12.27
CA ARG A 290 -0.54 -14.40 11.16
C ARG A 290 0.46 -13.34 10.73
N LEU A 291 0.30 -12.10 11.20
CA LEU A 291 1.19 -11.00 10.86
C LEU A 291 2.44 -11.01 11.72
N ARG A 292 3.55 -10.56 11.15
CA ARG A 292 4.82 -10.35 11.85
C ARG A 292 5.37 -8.97 11.49
N PHE A 293 5.89 -8.27 12.50
CA PHE A 293 6.42 -6.91 12.40
C PHE A 293 7.87 -6.88 12.92
N PRO A 294 8.86 -7.38 12.17
CA PRO A 294 10.24 -7.49 12.66
C PRO A 294 10.89 -6.16 13.04
N LEU A 295 10.35 -5.04 12.54
CA LEU A 295 10.85 -3.70 12.84
C LEU A 295 10.22 -3.08 14.10
N GLY A 296 9.26 -3.76 14.72
CA GLY A 296 8.47 -3.24 15.84
C GLY A 296 9.31 -2.83 17.05
N ASP A 297 10.43 -3.51 17.29
CA ASP A 297 11.37 -3.26 18.39
C ASP A 297 12.60 -2.42 17.97
N LEU A 298 12.68 -2.01 16.71
CA LEU A 298 13.81 -1.29 16.16
C LEU A 298 13.49 0.20 15.97
N HIS A 299 14.52 1.02 16.15
CA HIS A 299 14.48 2.42 15.74
C HIS A 299 14.97 2.57 14.30
N LYS A 300 14.41 3.53 13.55
CA LYS A 300 14.75 3.73 12.13
C LYS A 300 16.26 3.80 11.82
N PRO A 301 17.13 4.42 12.66
CA PRO A 301 18.58 4.39 12.42
C PRO A 301 19.16 2.98 12.43
N ALA A 302 18.71 2.11 13.34
CA ALA A 302 19.17 0.71 13.40
C ALA A 302 18.72 -0.07 12.15
N VAL A 303 17.50 0.19 11.66
CA VAL A 303 17.02 -0.40 10.39
C VAL A 303 17.88 0.03 9.21
N ARG A 304 18.29 1.30 9.13
CA ARG A 304 19.21 1.77 8.08
C ARG A 304 20.59 1.12 8.18
N ALA A 305 21.14 0.97 9.40
CA ALA A 305 22.41 0.30 9.62
C ALA A 305 22.37 -1.17 9.16
N LEU A 306 21.32 -1.92 9.51
CA LEU A 306 21.12 -3.29 9.04
C LEU A 306 21.07 -3.38 7.50
N ALA A 307 20.43 -2.40 6.85
CA ALA A 307 20.38 -2.35 5.39
C ALA A 307 21.75 -2.08 4.78
N GLU A 308 22.55 -1.18 5.36
CA GLU A 308 23.90 -0.85 4.92
C GLU A 308 24.84 -2.05 5.10
N ASP A 309 24.82 -2.70 6.26
CA ASP A 309 25.62 -3.88 6.57
C ASP A 309 25.33 -5.05 5.62
N ALA A 310 24.06 -5.19 5.19
CA ALA A 310 23.63 -6.20 4.23
C ALA A 310 23.79 -5.78 2.76
N GLY A 311 24.35 -4.60 2.47
CA GLY A 311 24.54 -4.11 1.10
C GLY A 311 23.24 -3.82 0.33
N ILE A 312 22.15 -3.51 1.04
CA ILE A 312 20.83 -3.26 0.44
C ILE A 312 20.78 -1.85 -0.16
N ALA A 313 20.78 -1.78 -1.50
CA ALA A 313 20.86 -0.54 -2.28
C ALA A 313 19.78 0.54 -1.99
N VAL A 314 18.68 0.19 -1.30
CA VAL A 314 17.59 1.13 -0.98
C VAL A 314 17.74 1.80 0.39
N ALA A 315 18.87 1.61 1.08
CA ALA A 315 19.14 2.15 2.42
C ALA A 315 18.92 3.67 2.55
N GLN A 316 19.11 4.42 1.45
CA GLN A 316 19.02 5.88 1.43
C GLN A 316 17.73 6.42 0.79
N LYS A 317 16.81 5.57 0.33
CA LYS A 317 15.55 6.02 -0.28
C LYS A 317 14.67 6.72 0.76
N PRO A 318 14.08 7.90 0.47
CA PRO A 318 13.11 8.55 1.34
C PRO A 318 11.84 7.69 1.54
N ASP A 319 11.21 7.82 2.70
CA ASP A 319 9.92 7.17 2.97
C ASP A 319 8.79 7.91 2.21
N SER A 320 7.86 7.16 1.60
CA SER A 320 6.68 7.75 0.96
C SER A 320 5.74 8.35 2.03
N GLN A 321 5.35 9.61 1.87
CA GLN A 321 4.55 10.36 2.86
C GLN A 321 3.12 10.68 2.39
N ASP A 322 2.85 10.64 1.09
CA ASP A 322 1.55 11.01 0.53
C ASP A 322 0.62 9.81 0.35
N LEU A 323 -0.69 10.08 0.19
CA LEU A 323 -1.64 9.04 -0.19
C LEU A 323 -1.23 8.40 -1.52
N CYS A 324 -1.17 7.07 -1.55
CA CYS A 324 -0.58 6.33 -2.66
C CYS A 324 -1.25 6.56 -4.02
N PHE A 325 -2.50 7.02 -4.06
CA PHE A 325 -3.22 7.36 -5.30
C PHE A 325 -3.25 8.87 -5.61
N LEU A 326 -2.79 9.72 -4.68
CA LEU A 326 -2.61 11.16 -4.90
C LEU A 326 -1.18 11.53 -5.30
N ALA A 327 -0.24 10.57 -5.36
CA ALA A 327 1.12 10.89 -5.71
C ALA A 327 1.19 11.57 -7.09
N GLY A 328 1.77 12.78 -7.13
CA GLY A 328 1.84 13.62 -8.33
C GLY A 328 0.62 14.51 -8.58
N THR A 329 -0.50 14.29 -7.89
CA THR A 329 -1.77 15.01 -8.12
C THR A 329 -2.27 15.68 -6.85
N GLY A 330 -2.73 16.94 -6.95
CA GLY A 330 -3.40 17.61 -5.83
C GLY A 330 -4.73 16.93 -5.46
N ARG A 331 -5.08 16.91 -4.18
CA ARG A 331 -6.34 16.32 -3.69
C ARG A 331 -7.56 16.91 -4.41
N GLU A 332 -7.57 18.24 -4.61
CA GLU A 332 -8.65 18.97 -5.28
C GLU A 332 -8.82 18.50 -6.73
N ALA A 333 -7.72 18.38 -7.48
CA ALA A 333 -7.72 17.89 -8.86
C ALA A 333 -8.21 16.43 -8.93
N PHE A 334 -7.77 15.59 -7.99
CA PHE A 334 -8.19 14.20 -7.92
C PHE A 334 -9.70 14.05 -7.62
N LEU A 335 -10.22 14.82 -6.65
CA LEU A 335 -11.65 14.84 -6.31
C LEU A 335 -12.51 15.31 -7.49
N ALA A 336 -12.05 16.31 -8.24
CA ALA A 336 -12.75 16.80 -9.42
C ALA A 336 -12.79 15.75 -10.55
N ARG A 337 -11.66 15.10 -10.83
CA ARG A 337 -11.54 14.14 -11.93
C ARG A 337 -12.25 12.82 -11.65
N HIS A 338 -12.05 12.24 -10.46
CA HIS A 338 -12.59 10.91 -10.15
C HIS A 338 -13.91 10.91 -9.37
N GLY A 339 -14.19 11.97 -8.61
CA GLY A 339 -15.42 12.10 -7.82
C GLY A 339 -16.46 13.03 -8.42
N GLY A 340 -16.15 13.72 -9.53
CA GLY A 340 -17.02 14.74 -10.11
C GLY A 340 -17.24 15.96 -9.20
N LEU A 341 -16.45 16.09 -8.12
CA LEU A 341 -16.55 17.19 -7.16
C LEU A 341 -15.85 18.43 -7.74
N ARG A 342 -16.53 19.08 -8.67
CA ARG A 342 -16.04 20.31 -9.31
C ARG A 342 -16.10 21.49 -8.34
N GLU A 343 -15.36 22.54 -8.67
CA GLU A 343 -15.42 23.79 -7.93
C GLU A 343 -16.87 24.30 -7.89
N ARG A 344 -17.37 24.50 -6.67
CA ARG A 344 -18.66 25.11 -6.39
C ARG A 344 -18.42 26.19 -5.35
N PRO A 345 -18.30 27.47 -5.77
CA PRO A 345 -18.05 28.55 -4.84
C PRO A 345 -19.09 28.65 -3.73
N GLY A 346 -18.65 28.94 -2.52
CA GLY A 346 -19.50 29.05 -1.34
C GLY A 346 -18.92 29.99 -0.31
N ASP A 347 -19.67 30.21 0.77
CA ASP A 347 -19.35 31.19 1.79
C ASP A 347 -18.49 30.59 2.89
N ILE A 348 -17.46 31.34 3.29
CA ILE A 348 -16.75 31.11 4.54
C ILE A 348 -17.41 32.03 5.57
N VAL A 349 -17.93 31.45 6.64
CA VAL A 349 -18.63 32.18 7.70
C VAL A 349 -17.90 32.04 9.03
N ASP A 350 -17.97 33.04 9.90
CA ASP A 350 -17.54 32.88 11.29
C ASP A 350 -18.60 32.13 12.14
N ASP A 351 -18.33 31.94 13.43
CA ASP A 351 -19.24 31.27 14.37
C ASP A 351 -20.56 32.03 14.58
N GLY A 352 -20.58 33.35 14.33
CA GLY A 352 -21.78 34.18 14.34
C GLY A 352 -22.57 34.14 13.03
N GLY A 353 -22.07 33.47 11.99
CA GLY A 353 -22.68 33.39 10.67
C GLY A 353 -22.36 34.56 9.74
N LEU A 354 -21.45 35.46 10.11
CA LEU A 354 -21.00 36.54 9.24
C LEU A 354 -20.10 35.98 8.13
N VAL A 355 -20.36 36.36 6.89
CA VAL A 355 -19.51 35.98 5.76
C VAL A 355 -18.17 36.71 5.85
N VAL A 356 -17.10 35.95 6.05
CA VAL A 356 -15.71 36.44 6.18
C VAL A 356 -14.84 36.12 4.96
N GLY A 357 -15.37 35.34 4.01
CA GLY A 357 -14.66 35.00 2.79
C GLY A 357 -15.46 34.11 1.85
N ARG A 358 -14.80 33.65 0.78
CA ARG A 358 -15.33 32.70 -0.20
C ARG A 358 -14.37 31.54 -0.36
N HIS A 359 -14.92 30.36 -0.62
CA HIS A 359 -14.14 29.16 -0.93
C HIS A 359 -14.54 28.57 -2.28
N ARG A 360 -13.74 27.64 -2.80
CA ARG A 360 -14.01 26.96 -4.09
C ARG A 360 -14.83 25.68 -3.96
N GLY A 361 -15.09 25.21 -2.75
CA GLY A 361 -16.02 24.11 -2.46
C GLY A 361 -15.81 23.55 -1.07
N ALA A 362 -16.89 23.32 -0.31
CA ALA A 362 -16.79 22.89 1.09
C ALA A 362 -16.12 21.50 1.25
N HIS A 363 -16.23 20.63 0.24
CA HIS A 363 -15.58 19.31 0.19
C HIS A 363 -14.04 19.38 0.20
N ALA A 364 -13.46 20.53 -0.17
CA ALA A 364 -12.03 20.77 -0.15
C ALA A 364 -11.52 21.24 1.23
N TYR A 365 -12.35 21.24 2.27
CA TYR A 365 -11.94 21.67 3.61
C TYR A 365 -12.06 20.53 4.62
N THR A 366 -11.19 20.54 5.62
CA THR A 366 -11.17 19.56 6.70
C THR A 366 -11.27 20.27 8.04
N VAL A 367 -12.07 19.74 8.98
CA VAL A 367 -12.14 20.28 10.34
C VAL A 367 -10.74 20.28 10.99
N GLY A 368 -10.35 21.45 11.51
CA GLY A 368 -9.01 21.72 12.06
C GLY A 368 -7.99 22.25 11.05
N GLN A 369 -8.35 22.37 9.76
CA GLN A 369 -7.48 22.97 8.75
C GLN A 369 -7.25 24.46 9.05
N ARG A 370 -5.99 24.89 8.96
CA ARG A 370 -5.55 26.29 9.12
C ARG A 370 -5.11 26.92 7.79
N ARG A 371 -4.31 26.20 7.02
CA ARG A 371 -3.71 26.71 5.78
C ARG A 371 -4.77 26.76 4.66
N GLY A 372 -4.74 27.83 3.86
CA GLY A 372 -5.63 27.99 2.70
C GLY A 372 -7.10 28.25 3.05
N VAL A 373 -7.39 28.64 4.30
CA VAL A 373 -8.77 28.92 4.76
C VAL A 373 -9.21 30.32 4.35
N LEU A 374 -8.47 31.35 4.75
CA LEU A 374 -8.67 32.73 4.29
C LEU A 374 -7.41 33.21 3.56
N THR A 375 -7.58 33.83 2.40
CA THR A 375 -6.51 34.40 1.57
C THR A 375 -6.24 35.88 1.87
N THR A 376 -6.93 36.47 2.86
CA THR A 376 -6.75 37.87 3.24
C THR A 376 -5.48 38.04 4.07
N GLY A 377 -4.62 38.95 3.62
CA GLY A 377 -3.28 39.17 4.16
C GLY A 377 -3.23 39.59 5.64
N GLY A 378 -2.49 38.81 6.43
CA GLY A 378 -1.37 39.34 7.22
C GLY A 378 -1.61 40.03 8.57
N THR A 379 -2.83 40.35 9.02
CA THR A 379 -2.99 41.15 10.26
C THR A 379 -3.97 40.62 11.32
N GLY A 380 -4.63 39.48 11.09
CA GLY A 380 -5.57 38.86 12.05
C GLY A 380 -5.07 37.58 12.70
N ASP A 381 -5.69 37.20 13.83
CA ASP A 381 -5.44 35.93 14.50
C ASP A 381 -5.70 34.73 13.57
N PRO A 382 -4.94 33.63 13.70
CA PRO A 382 -5.11 32.47 12.83
C PRO A 382 -6.48 31.81 13.04
N VAL A 383 -7.23 31.67 11.94
CA VAL A 383 -8.51 30.95 11.92
C VAL A 383 -8.37 29.50 11.48
N TYR A 384 -9.29 28.66 11.95
CA TYR A 384 -9.36 27.24 11.67
C TYR A 384 -10.76 26.86 11.20
N VAL A 385 -10.86 25.85 10.33
CA VAL A 385 -12.15 25.28 9.92
C VAL A 385 -12.78 24.54 11.11
N LEU A 386 -13.89 25.06 11.62
CA LEU A 386 -14.66 24.47 12.71
C LEU A 386 -15.64 23.40 12.19
N ARG A 387 -16.28 23.69 11.05
CA ARG A 387 -17.30 22.84 10.44
C ARG A 387 -17.33 23.02 8.93
N THR A 388 -17.66 21.95 8.22
CA THR A 388 -17.98 21.96 6.80
C THR A 388 -19.42 21.49 6.59
N ASP A 389 -20.19 22.21 5.79
CA ASP A 389 -21.53 21.78 5.34
C ASP A 389 -21.54 21.77 3.81
N VAL A 390 -21.52 20.56 3.23
CA VAL A 390 -21.54 20.37 1.77
C VAL A 390 -22.92 20.57 1.16
N ARG A 391 -23.99 20.53 1.96
CA ARG A 391 -25.37 20.73 1.48
C ARG A 391 -25.67 22.22 1.32
N THR A 392 -25.30 23.03 2.30
CA THR A 392 -25.38 24.51 2.19
C THR A 392 -24.17 25.11 1.49
N ASN A 393 -23.12 24.32 1.26
CA ASN A 393 -21.86 24.73 0.68
C ASN A 393 -21.19 25.86 1.48
N THR A 394 -21.07 25.65 2.79
CA THR A 394 -20.56 26.62 3.75
C THR A 394 -19.40 26.03 4.54
N VAL A 395 -18.39 26.87 4.81
CA VAL A 395 -17.26 26.54 5.71
C VAL A 395 -17.32 27.49 6.90
N THR A 396 -17.53 26.95 8.11
CA THR A 396 -17.50 27.74 9.35
C THR A 396 -16.08 27.79 9.89
N VAL A 397 -15.58 28.98 10.22
CA VAL A 397 -14.24 29.21 10.74
C VAL A 397 -14.25 29.95 12.07
N GLY A 398 -13.19 29.79 12.84
CA GLY A 398 -13.04 30.50 14.10
C GLY A 398 -11.71 30.23 14.78
N PRO A 399 -11.55 30.64 16.04
CA PRO A 399 -10.31 30.48 16.78
C PRO A 399 -10.06 29.01 17.12
N ARG A 400 -8.81 28.64 17.44
CA ARG A 400 -8.42 27.25 17.70
C ARG A 400 -9.20 26.66 18.88
N GLU A 401 -9.50 27.48 19.87
CA GLU A 401 -10.20 27.15 21.11
C GLU A 401 -11.62 26.66 20.83
N ALA A 402 -12.26 27.12 19.76
CA ALA A 402 -13.58 26.66 19.34
C ALA A 402 -13.58 25.22 18.79
N LEU A 403 -12.41 24.65 18.46
CA LEU A 403 -12.27 23.24 18.10
C LEU A 403 -12.18 22.32 19.32
N ALA A 404 -12.00 22.88 20.53
CA ALA A 404 -11.64 22.13 21.73
C ALA A 404 -12.85 21.39 22.31
N VAL A 405 -12.75 20.07 22.37
CA VAL A 405 -13.90 19.21 22.63
C VAL A 405 -13.58 18.13 23.64
N ARG A 406 -14.56 17.77 24.47
CA ARG A 406 -14.41 16.76 25.53
C ARG A 406 -15.33 15.57 25.38
N ARG A 407 -16.36 15.67 24.55
CA ARG A 407 -17.24 14.57 24.16
C ARG A 407 -17.21 14.44 22.66
N ILE A 408 -16.93 13.23 22.18
CA ILE A 408 -16.81 12.92 20.77
C ILE A 408 -17.79 11.79 20.47
N PRO A 409 -18.85 12.04 19.69
CA PRO A 409 -19.72 10.98 19.24
C PRO A 409 -18.94 10.05 18.32
N VAL A 410 -19.17 8.75 18.46
CA VAL A 410 -18.48 7.71 17.69
C VAL A 410 -19.46 6.64 17.23
N HIS A 411 -19.13 5.99 16.12
CA HIS A 411 -19.85 4.82 15.61
C HIS A 411 -18.85 3.74 15.14
N ASP A 412 -19.35 2.59 14.70
CA ASP A 412 -18.53 1.41 14.34
C ASP A 412 -17.51 1.04 15.43
N VAL A 413 -17.97 1.08 16.68
CA VAL A 413 -17.14 0.82 17.86
C VAL A 413 -16.81 -0.66 17.93
N VAL A 414 -15.52 -0.97 17.94
CA VAL A 414 -14.98 -2.30 18.18
C VAL A 414 -14.06 -2.22 19.39
N VAL A 415 -14.31 -3.06 20.38
CA VAL A 415 -13.49 -3.17 21.59
C VAL A 415 -12.91 -4.58 21.67
N HIS A 416 -11.62 -4.67 21.92
CA HIS A 416 -10.92 -5.92 22.21
C HIS A 416 -10.99 -6.17 23.72
N GLY A 417 -11.82 -7.12 24.14
CA GLY A 417 -12.09 -7.38 25.55
C GLY A 417 -13.14 -6.41 26.12
N ASP A 418 -12.84 -5.79 27.27
CA ASP A 418 -13.80 -4.99 28.04
C ASP A 418 -13.60 -3.47 27.81
N ALA A 419 -14.70 -2.74 27.57
CA ALA A 419 -14.69 -1.30 27.31
C ALA A 419 -14.13 -0.46 28.48
N SER A 420 -14.23 -0.96 29.72
CA SER A 420 -13.67 -0.33 30.92
C SER A 420 -12.14 -0.26 30.92
N ARG A 421 -11.48 -1.04 30.05
CA ARG A 421 -10.03 -0.99 29.85
C ARG A 421 -9.58 0.20 29.01
N VAL A 422 -10.48 0.88 28.29
CA VAL A 422 -10.12 2.07 27.51
C VAL A 422 -9.71 3.19 28.45
N ARG A 423 -8.42 3.56 28.44
CA ARG A 423 -7.85 4.64 29.26
C ARG A 423 -7.47 5.87 28.46
N ALA A 424 -7.25 5.72 27.15
CA ALA A 424 -6.92 6.81 26.26
C ALA A 424 -7.48 6.57 24.85
N ALA A 425 -7.52 7.63 24.05
CA ALA A 425 -7.86 7.57 22.64
C ALA A 425 -6.86 8.38 21.80
N ARG A 426 -6.35 7.78 20.72
CA ARG A 426 -5.58 8.50 19.69
C ARG A 426 -6.53 8.88 18.56
N LEU A 427 -6.73 10.18 18.36
CA LEU A 427 -7.76 10.72 17.47
C LEU A 427 -7.23 11.15 16.09
N ARG A 428 -5.90 11.14 15.90
CA ARG A 428 -5.19 11.31 14.62
C ARG A 428 -3.87 10.57 14.66
N SER A 429 -3.35 10.16 13.49
CA SER A 429 -2.14 9.34 13.38
C SER A 429 -0.91 9.93 14.09
N HIS A 430 -0.67 11.24 13.92
CA HIS A 430 0.48 11.95 14.51
C HIS A 430 0.15 12.71 15.80
N ALA A 431 -1.02 12.46 16.40
CA ALA A 431 -1.39 13.07 17.67
C ALA A 431 -1.03 12.14 18.84
N ALA A 432 -0.59 12.74 19.95
CA ALA A 432 -0.48 12.02 21.21
C ALA A 432 -1.87 11.49 21.64
N PRO A 433 -1.94 10.29 22.23
CA PRO A 433 -3.18 9.81 22.85
C PRO A 433 -3.65 10.76 23.96
N VAL A 434 -4.97 10.95 24.07
CA VAL A 434 -5.58 11.74 25.14
C VAL A 434 -6.27 10.79 26.11
N ALA A 435 -6.10 10.99 27.41
CA ALA A 435 -6.82 10.22 28.42
C ALA A 435 -8.33 10.31 28.19
N ALA A 436 -8.98 9.16 28.08
CA ALA A 436 -10.35 9.03 27.61
C ALA A 436 -11.02 7.79 28.19
N ARG A 437 -12.35 7.80 28.23
CA ARG A 437 -13.18 6.62 28.51
C ARG A 437 -14.20 6.48 27.39
N LEU A 438 -14.49 5.23 27.02
CA LEU A 438 -15.59 4.91 26.12
C LEU A 438 -16.87 4.75 26.93
N ASP A 439 -17.91 5.46 26.54
CA ASP A 439 -19.28 5.26 26.97
C ASP A 439 -20.02 4.53 25.83
N PRO A 440 -20.10 3.18 25.87
CA PRO A 440 -20.65 2.40 24.77
C PRO A 440 -22.17 2.59 24.63
N ASP A 441 -22.87 2.86 25.73
CA ASP A 441 -24.33 3.05 25.73
C ASP A 441 -24.70 4.41 25.10
N ALA A 442 -23.90 5.45 25.37
CA ALA A 442 -24.07 6.75 24.74
C ALA A 442 -23.49 6.83 23.32
N GLY A 443 -22.64 5.88 22.91
CA GLY A 443 -21.88 5.97 21.66
C GLY A 443 -20.90 7.14 21.66
N GLU A 444 -20.25 7.43 22.79
CA GLU A 444 -19.38 8.59 22.95
C GLU A 444 -18.02 8.27 23.57
N LEU A 445 -17.00 9.02 23.15
CA LEU A 445 -15.71 9.09 23.86
C LEU A 445 -15.68 10.34 24.74
N VAL A 446 -15.43 10.15 26.03
CA VAL A 446 -15.32 11.21 27.02
C VAL A 446 -13.85 11.44 27.37
N LEU A 447 -13.32 12.63 27.04
CA LEU A 447 -11.93 13.00 27.21
C LEU A 447 -11.69 13.72 28.55
N ALA A 448 -10.57 13.39 29.21
CA ALA A 448 -10.11 14.06 30.42
C ALA A 448 -9.51 15.45 30.13
N GLY A 449 -9.02 15.68 28.91
CA GLY A 449 -8.56 16.98 28.41
C GLY A 449 -9.27 17.34 27.12
N ALA A 450 -9.40 18.62 26.81
CA ALA A 450 -9.99 19.05 25.55
C ALA A 450 -9.07 18.71 24.37
N PHE A 451 -9.64 18.19 23.29
CA PHE A 451 -8.91 17.90 22.06
C PHE A 451 -9.40 18.82 20.94
N ALA A 452 -8.48 19.41 20.17
CA ALA A 452 -8.82 20.25 19.04
C ALA A 452 -8.73 19.46 17.73
N GLY A 453 -9.80 19.51 16.92
CA GLY A 453 -9.80 18.95 15.57
C GLY A 453 -10.06 17.45 15.51
N ALA A 454 -11.02 16.94 16.30
CA ALA A 454 -11.62 15.62 16.06
C ALA A 454 -12.51 15.70 14.80
N ALA A 455 -11.98 15.30 13.64
CA ALA A 455 -12.70 15.41 12.37
C ALA A 455 -13.60 14.18 12.12
N PRO A 456 -14.88 14.38 11.76
CA PRO A 456 -15.77 13.29 11.37
C PRO A 456 -15.21 12.44 10.22
N GLY A 457 -15.34 11.12 10.35
CA GLY A 457 -14.78 10.14 9.41
C GLY A 457 -13.35 9.69 9.73
N GLN A 458 -12.64 10.36 10.65
CA GLN A 458 -11.34 9.87 11.15
C GLN A 458 -11.53 8.70 12.12
N LEU A 459 -10.44 7.96 12.33
CA LEU A 459 -10.37 6.87 13.29
C LEU A 459 -10.08 7.40 14.70
N ALA A 460 -10.80 6.90 15.69
CA ALA A 460 -10.43 6.98 17.09
C ALA A 460 -9.87 5.62 17.52
N VAL A 461 -8.57 5.52 17.75
CA VAL A 461 -7.94 4.29 18.27
C VAL A 461 -8.06 4.30 19.78
N LEU A 462 -8.68 3.26 20.33
CA LEU A 462 -8.91 3.08 21.76
C LEU A 462 -7.68 2.39 22.37
N MET A 463 -7.18 2.90 23.48
CA MET A 463 -5.87 2.51 24.02
C MET A 463 -5.99 2.11 25.50
N ASP A 464 -5.27 1.06 25.89
CA ASP A 464 -4.97 0.66 27.27
C ASP A 464 -3.45 0.67 27.44
N GLY A 465 -2.91 1.78 27.96
CA GLY A 465 -1.47 2.06 27.92
C GLY A 465 -0.97 2.19 26.48
N ASP A 466 -0.03 1.32 26.09
CA ASP A 466 0.54 1.23 24.75
C ASP A 466 -0.08 0.12 23.88
N VAL A 467 -1.13 -0.55 24.38
CA VAL A 467 -1.88 -1.59 23.67
C VAL A 467 -3.14 -0.98 23.05
N VAL A 468 -3.43 -1.38 21.81
CA VAL A 468 -4.68 -1.04 21.12
C VAL A 468 -5.80 -1.90 21.70
N ALA A 469 -6.69 -1.25 22.44
CA ALA A 469 -7.87 -1.84 23.05
C ALA A 469 -9.07 -1.86 22.10
N GLY A 470 -8.97 -1.26 20.92
CA GLY A 470 -10.03 -1.24 19.92
C GLY A 470 -9.99 0.01 19.04
N HIS A 471 -11.09 0.27 18.35
CA HIS A 471 -11.23 1.44 17.50
C HIS A 471 -12.69 1.88 17.33
N ALA A 472 -12.89 3.11 16.89
CA ALA A 472 -14.19 3.64 16.47
C ALA A 472 -14.02 4.67 15.34
N THR A 473 -15.11 5.01 14.65
CA THR A 473 -15.17 6.12 13.69
C THR A 473 -15.71 7.37 14.39
N ILE A 474 -15.05 8.52 14.23
CA ILE A 474 -15.53 9.80 14.75
C ILE A 474 -16.78 10.23 13.96
N ALA A 475 -17.89 10.43 14.65
CA ALA A 475 -19.16 10.84 14.06
C ALA A 475 -19.27 12.38 13.95
N ARG A 476 -20.28 12.83 13.20
CA ARG A 476 -20.70 14.24 13.25
C ARG A 476 -21.36 14.55 14.59
N ARG A 477 -21.33 15.83 14.94
CA ARG A 477 -22.13 16.38 16.03
C ARG A 477 -23.50 16.79 15.57
#